data_AF-A0AB74U7X3-F1
#
_entry.id   AF-A0AB74U7X3-F1
#
_cell.length_a   1.000
_cell.length_b   1.000
_cell.length_c   1.000
_cell.angle_alpha   90.00
_cell.angle_beta   90.00
_cell.angle_gamma   90.00
#
_symmetry.space_group_name_H-M   'P 1'
#
loop_
_entity.id
_entity.type
_entity.pdbx_description
1 polymer ?
#
loop_
_entity_poly.entity_id
_entity_poly.type
_entity_poly.pdbx_seq_one_letter_code
_entity_poly.pdbx_strand_id
1 'polypeptide(L)' 'MKTCKTIIVIAHRLSTITEADKIYFIEDGQLTGEGMHRELYQTHALYRQYIDQQAIETT' A
#
# COMPACT_ATOMS: atom_id res chain seq x y z
N MET A 1 -6.84 -28.57 0.60
CA MET A 1 -8.00 -27.76 0.99
C MET A 1 -7.64 -26.29 0.79
N LYS A 2 -8.13 -25.63 -0.27
CA LYS A 2 -7.86 -24.20 -0.49
C LYS A 2 -8.77 -23.40 0.43
N THR A 3 -8.20 -22.76 1.44
CA THR A 3 -8.93 -21.86 2.34
C THR A 3 -9.09 -20.51 1.64
N CYS A 4 -10.25 -20.26 1.02
CA CYS A 4 -10.55 -18.93 0.47
C CYS A 4 -10.93 -17.98 1.62
N LYS A 5 -9.99 -17.12 2.02
CA LYS A 5 -10.21 -16.04 2.97
C LYS A 5 -9.88 -14.73 2.28
N THR A 6 -10.77 -13.75 2.40
CA THR A 6 -10.50 -12.37 2.00
C THR A 6 -10.11 -11.60 3.25
N ILE A 7 -8.92 -11.01 3.24
CA ILE A 7 -8.41 -10.20 4.34
C ILE A 7 -8.32 -8.77 3.84
N ILE A 8 -8.96 -7.86 4.57
CA ILE A 8 -8.86 -6.43 4.31
C ILE A 8 -8.09 -5.83 5.47
N VAL A 9 -6.96 -5.21 5.17
CA VAL A 9 -6.09 -4.57 6.16
C VAL A 9 -6.07 -3.08 5.89
N ILE A 10 -6.42 -2.29 6.90
CA ILE A 10 -6.24 -0.84 6.90
C ILE A 10 -5.06 -0.57 7.81
N ALA A 11 -3.94 -0.16 7.23
CA ALA A 11 -2.71 0.07 7.96
C ALA A 11 -2.10 1.41 7.57
N HIS A 12 -1.55 2.09 8.57
CA HIS A 12 -0.67 3.23 8.36
C HIS A 12 0.77 2.80 8.11
N ARG A 13 1.17 1.58 8.48
CA ARG A 13 2.56 1.10 8.36
C ARG A 13 2.81 0.41 7.03
N LEU A 14 3.92 0.78 6.39
CA LEU A 14 4.33 0.20 5.11
C LEU A 14 4.58 -1.31 5.17
N SER A 15 5.21 -1.79 6.24
CA SER A 15 5.58 -3.20 6.41
C SER A 15 4.39 -4.17 6.36
N THR A 16 3.18 -3.69 6.60
CA THR A 16 1.96 -4.50 6.57
C THR A 16 1.28 -4.50 5.20
N ILE A 17 1.52 -3.50 4.36
CA ILE A 17 0.88 -3.36 3.04
C ILE A 17 1.73 -3.92 1.89
N THR A 18 3.04 -4.12 2.09
CA THR A 18 3.95 -4.62 1.05
C THR A 18 3.64 -6.05 0.59
N GLU A 19 3.02 -6.87 1.43
CA GLU A 19 2.64 -8.26 1.11
C GLU A 19 1.20 -8.39 0.56
N ALA A 20 0.48 -7.27 0.42
CA ALA A 20 -0.90 -7.30 -0.05
C ALA A 20 -0.96 -7.60 -1.57
N ASP A 21 -1.89 -8.48 -1.95
CA ASP A 21 -2.18 -8.78 -3.35
C ASP A 21 -2.69 -7.54 -4.11
N LYS A 22 -3.41 -6.66 -3.43
CA LYS A 22 -3.91 -5.39 -3.97
C LYS A 22 -3.95 -4.32 -2.89
N ILE A 23 -3.43 -3.14 -3.22
CA ILE A 23 -3.39 -1.95 -2.37
C ILE A 23 -4.30 -0.90 -2.97
N TYR A 24 -5.04 -0.21 -2.11
CA TYR A 24 -5.86 0.95 -2.45
C TYR A 24 -5.36 2.13 -1.63
N PHE A 25 -4.88 3.17 -2.30
CA PHE A 25 -4.39 4.38 -1.68
C PHE A 25 -5.49 5.45 -1.72
N ILE A 26 -5.86 5.94 -0.54
CA ILE A 26 -6.94 6.92 -0.37
C ILE A 26 -6.32 8.21 0.16
N GLU A 27 -6.60 9.31 -0.52
CA GLU A 27 -6.19 10.66 -0.17
C GLU A 27 -7.40 11.59 -0.26
N ASP A 28 -7.60 12.44 0.76
CA ASP A 28 -8.74 13.38 0.84
C ASP A 28 -10.13 12.74 0.57
N GLY A 29 -10.29 11.47 0.98
CA GLY A 29 -11.53 10.71 0.76
C GLY A 29 -11.72 10.20 -0.68
N GLN A 30 -10.72 10.34 -1.55
CA GLN A 30 -10.71 9.83 -2.92
C GLN A 30 -9.70 8.72 -3.10
N LEU A 31 -10.04 7.73 -3.92
CA LEU A 31 -9.12 6.68 -4.34
C LEU A 31 -8.16 7.26 -5.41
N THR A 32 -6.92 7.49 -5.02
CA THR A 32 -5.91 8.08 -5.91
C THR A 32 -5.01 7.02 -6.54
N GLY A 33 -4.90 5.83 -5.94
CA GLY A 33 -4.13 4.72 -6.49
C GLY A 33 -4.71 3.35 -6.19
N GLU A 34 -4.62 2.44 -7.16
CA GLU A 34 -4.85 1.01 -6.95
C GLU A 34 -3.78 0.15 -7.65
N GLY A 35 -3.45 -1.01 -7.08
CA GLY A 35 -2.56 -1.99 -7.70
C GLY A 35 -1.67 -2.73 -6.70
N MET A 36 -0.68 -3.46 -7.19
CA MET A 36 0.36 -4.03 -6.35
C MET A 36 1.34 -2.95 -5.88
N HIS A 37 2.03 -3.19 -4.76
CA HIS A 37 3.05 -2.26 -4.22
C HIS A 37 4.04 -1.79 -5.30
N ARG A 38 4.60 -2.71 -6.08
CA ARG A 38 5.56 -2.40 -7.14
C ARG A 38 4.99 -1.50 -8.23
N GLU A 39 3.74 -1.74 -8.61
CA GLU A 39 3.05 -0.98 -9.66
C GLU A 39 2.77 0.43 -9.16
N LEU A 40 2.16 0.56 -7.98
CA LEU A 40 1.88 1.85 -7.34
C LEU A 40 3.15 2.66 -7.07
N TYR A 41 4.24 2.00 -6.67
CA TYR A 41 5.52 2.68 -6.49
C TYR A 41 6.00 3.31 -7.81
N GLN A 42 5.80 2.64 -8.94
CA GLN A 42 6.21 3.13 -10.26
C GLN A 42 5.26 4.19 -10.83
N THR A 43 3.95 4.00 -10.68
CA THR A 43 2.92 4.79 -11.36
C THR A 43 2.39 5.96 -10.52
N HIS A 44 2.56 5.93 -9.20
CA HIS A 44 1.95 6.90 -8.29
C HIS A 44 3.00 7.63 -7.45
N ALA A 45 3.19 8.93 -7.75
CA ALA A 45 4.19 9.77 -7.10
C ALA A 45 3.95 9.94 -5.58
N LEU A 46 2.71 10.21 -5.17
CA LEU A 46 2.38 10.38 -3.74
C LEU A 46 2.58 9.10 -2.93
N TYR A 47 2.14 7.95 -3.45
CA TYR A 47 2.40 6.65 -2.82
C TYR A 47 3.90 6.41 -2.64
N ARG A 48 4.71 6.70 -3.67
CA ARG A 48 6.17 6.62 -3.59
C ARG A 48 6.73 7.53 -2.49
N GLN A 49 6.32 8.80 -2.46
CA GLN A 49 6.77 9.74 -1.42
C GLN A 49 6.42 9.26 -0.01
N TYR A 50 5.22 8.71 0.19
CA TYR A 50 4.77 8.18 1.47
C TYR A 50 5.60 6.97 1.92
N ILE A 51 5.93 6.09 0.98
CA ILE A 51 6.80 4.93 1.21
C ILE A 51 8.22 5.37 1.57
N ASP A 52 8.78 6.32 0.80
CA ASP A 52 10.13 6.82 1.02
C ASP A 52 10.25 7.51 2.40
N GLN A 53 9.20 8.20 2.86
CA GLN A 53 9.17 8.78 4.22
C GLN A 53 9.19 7.72 5.32
N GLN A 54 8.39 6.65 5.19
CA GLN A 54 8.34 5.60 6.21
C GLN A 54 9.56 4.69 6.23
N ALA A 55 10.28 4.57 5.11
CA ALA A 55 11.55 3.84 5.07
C ALA A 55 12.62 4.51 5.95
N ILE A 56 12.56 5.84 6.11
CA ILE A 56 13.54 6.63 6.86
C ILE A 56 13.31 6.51 8.39
N GLU A 57 12.06 6.33 8.84
CA GLU A 57 11.72 6.22 10.27
C GLU A 57 12.17 4.89 10.95
N THR A 58 12.78 3.96 10.21
CA THR A 58 13.27 2.68 10.78
C THR A 58 14.74 2.74 11.24
N THR A 59 15.38 3.92 11.28
CA THR A 59 16.74 4.12 11.82
C THR A 59 16.71 4.73 13.21
#